data_AF-A0A7V9ALJ9-F1
#
_entry.id   AF-A0A7V9ALJ9-F1
#
_cell.length_a   1.000
_cell.length_b   1.000
_cell.length_c   1.000
_cell.angle_alpha   90.00
_cell.angle_beta   90.00
_cell.angle_gamma   90.00
#
_symmetry.space_group_name_H-M   'P 1'
#
loop_
_entity.id
_entity.type
_entity.pdbx_description
1 polymer ?
#
loop_
_entity_poly.entity_id
_entity_poly.type
_entity_poly.pdbx_seq_one_letter_code
_entity_poly.pdbx_strand_id
1 'polypeptide(L)' 'MVDAGVSNGGSESIDPLVTLELRLADGFQRIDVARNCGEDVSAWEDFWIELLHRYEALCDEDRIAA' A
#
# COMPACT_ATOMS: atom_id res chain seq x y z
N MET A 1 10.85 -45.63 -5.00
CA MET A 1 9.71 -45.19 -5.84
C MET A 1 9.39 -43.79 -5.38
N VAL A 2 9.66 -42.83 -6.26
CA VAL A 2 9.48 -41.40 -6.01
C VAL A 2 8.00 -41.08 -5.89
N ASP A 3 7.61 -40.30 -4.90
CA ASP A 3 6.50 -39.36 -5.09
C ASP A 3 6.84 -38.07 -4.34
N ALA A 4 7.31 -37.12 -5.12
CA ALA A 4 7.42 -35.73 -4.73
C ALA A 4 6.03 -35.11 -4.94
N GLY A 5 5.24 -35.06 -3.87
CA GLY A 5 4.05 -34.22 -3.79
C GLY A 5 4.47 -32.78 -3.54
N VAL A 6 4.96 -32.15 -4.61
CA VAL A 6 5.35 -30.75 -4.67
C VAL A 6 4.13 -29.83 -4.54
N SER A 7 4.37 -28.65 -3.98
CA SER A 7 3.61 -27.41 -4.19
C SER A 7 2.14 -27.41 -3.76
N ASN A 8 1.88 -26.89 -2.56
CA ASN A 8 0.75 -25.99 -2.41
C ASN A 8 1.32 -24.57 -2.34
N GLY A 9 1.60 -24.01 -3.52
CA GLY A 9 1.85 -22.59 -3.67
C GLY A 9 0.57 -21.86 -3.30
N GLY A 10 0.45 -21.49 -2.02
CA GLY A 10 -0.52 -20.51 -1.60
C GLY A 10 -0.26 -19.27 -2.44
N SER A 11 -1.19 -18.96 -3.34
CA SER A 11 -1.21 -17.64 -3.96
C SER A 11 -1.50 -16.68 -2.82
N GLU A 12 -0.44 -16.18 -2.19
CA GLU A 12 -0.51 -15.06 -1.25
C GLU A 12 -1.08 -13.89 -2.04
N SER A 13 -2.41 -13.80 -2.01
CA SER A 13 -3.13 -12.65 -2.50
C SER A 13 -2.77 -11.58 -1.49
N ILE A 14 -1.72 -10.82 -1.78
CA ILE A 14 -1.28 -9.74 -0.90
C ILE A 14 -2.50 -8.85 -0.70
N ASP A 15 -2.91 -8.71 0.55
CA ASP A 15 -4.05 -7.91 0.92
C ASP A 15 -3.88 -6.50 0.32
N PRO A 16 -4.82 -6.03 -0.51
CA PRO A 16 -4.75 -4.71 -1.12
C PRO A 16 -4.55 -3.60 -0.09
N LEU A 17 -5.10 -3.75 1.13
CA LEU A 17 -4.93 -2.79 2.22
C LEU A 17 -3.48 -2.77 2.72
N VAL A 18 -2.87 -3.94 2.94
CA VAL A 18 -1.48 -4.04 3.39
C VAL A 18 -0.54 -3.41 2.36
N THR A 19 -0.81 -3.62 1.08
CA THR A 19 0.00 -3.00 0.00
C THR A 19 -0.11 -1.48 0.00
N LEU A 20 -1.32 -0.95 0.20
CA LEU A 20 -1.56 0.49 0.25
C LEU A 20 -0.99 1.14 1.49
N GLU A 21 -1.11 0.50 2.66
CA GLU A 21 -0.54 0.97 3.92
C GLU A 21 0.99 1.13 3.82
N LEU A 22 1.68 0.12 3.28
CA LEU A 22 3.13 0.18 3.05
C LEU A 22 3.51 1.32 2.11
N ARG A 23 2.72 1.54 1.06
CA ARG A 23 2.98 2.60 0.09
C ARG A 23 2.70 4.00 0.64
N LEU A 24 1.72 4.13 1.52
CA LEU A 24 1.45 5.38 2.25
C LEU A 24 2.60 5.71 3.20
N ALA A 25 3.10 4.71 3.94
CA ALA A 25 4.26 4.88 4.82
C ALA A 25 5.53 5.30 4.04
N ASP A 26 5.84 4.63 2.92
CA ASP A 26 6.97 5.00 2.05
C ASP A 26 6.80 6.42 1.48
N GLY A 27 5.61 6.73 0.95
CA GLY A 27 5.32 8.03 0.36
C GLY A 27 5.48 9.17 1.37
N PHE A 28 5.02 8.99 2.61
CA PHE A 28 5.17 9.97 3.67
C PHE A 28 6.65 10.25 3.98
N GLN A 29 7.46 9.20 4.14
CA GLN A 29 8.90 9.36 4.41
C GLN A 29 9.62 10.09 3.28
N ARG A 30 9.29 9.77 2.02
CA ARG A 30 9.93 10.40 0.85
C ARG A 30 9.55 11.87 0.70
N ILE A 31 8.28 12.21 0.94
CA ILE A 31 7.80 13.60 0.92
C ILE A 31 8.48 14.40 2.03
N ASP A 32 8.57 13.86 3.24
CA ASP A 32 9.22 14.53 4.37
C ASP A 32 10.70 14.85 4.08
N VAL A 33 11.45 13.87 3.53
CA VAL A 33 12.84 14.09 3.14
C VAL A 33 12.97 15.15 2.05
N ALA A 34 12.20 15.05 0.96
CA ALA A 34 12.27 16.00 -0.15
C ALA A 34 11.89 17.43 0.28
N ARG A 35 10.86 17.56 1.12
CA ARG A 35 10.46 18.84 1.72
C ARG A 35 11.57 19.43 2.57
N ASN A 36 12.24 18.61 3.39
CA ASN A 36 13.37 19.03 4.22
C ASN A 36 14.60 19.44 3.38
N CYS A 37 14.73 18.92 2.16
CA CYS A 37 15.73 19.35 1.18
C CYS A 37 15.34 20.62 0.40
N GLY A 38 14.14 21.17 0.63
CA GLY A 38 13.63 22.35 -0.06
C GLY A 38 13.13 22.07 -1.48
N GLU A 39 12.86 20.79 -1.80
CA GLU A 39 12.22 20.41 -3.06
C GLU A 39 10.73 20.78 -3.05
N ASP A 40 10.19 21.09 -4.23
CA ASP A 40 8.75 21.23 -4.40
C ASP A 40 8.09 19.84 -4.43
N VAL A 41 7.33 19.55 -3.39
CA VAL A 41 6.65 18.27 -3.19
C VAL A 41 5.14 18.35 -3.44
N SER A 42 4.59 19.48 -3.89
CA SER A 42 3.13 19.67 -3.98
C SER A 42 2.45 18.59 -4.83
N ALA A 43 3.02 18.24 -5.98
CA ALA A 43 2.47 17.17 -6.83
C ALA A 43 2.54 15.77 -6.18
N TRP A 44 3.50 15.55 -5.27
CA TRP A 44 3.65 14.29 -4.55
C TRP A 44 2.67 14.22 -3.39
N GLU A 45 2.46 15.33 -2.68
CA GLU A 45 1.44 15.48 -1.65
C GLU A 45 0.04 15.26 -2.22
N ASP A 46 -0.28 15.86 -3.38
CA ASP A 46 -1.56 15.65 -4.07
C ASP A 46 -1.79 14.17 -4.39
N PHE A 47 -0.78 13.51 -4.95
CA PHE A 47 -0.84 12.07 -5.23
C PHE A 47 -0.97 11.22 -3.95
N TRP A 48 -0.29 11.60 -2.87
CA TRP A 48 -0.34 10.88 -1.60
C TRP A 48 -1.72 10.99 -0.95
N ILE A 49 -2.38 12.15 -1.06
CA ILE A 49 -3.77 12.35 -0.61
C ILE A 49 -4.74 11.46 -1.39
N GLU A 50 -4.61 11.38 -2.72
CA GLU A 50 -5.41 10.47 -3.56
C GLU A 50 -5.23 9.00 -3.12
N LEU A 51 -3.99 8.61 -2.78
CA LEU A 51 -3.69 7.27 -2.30
C LEU A 51 -4.33 6.99 -0.93
N LEU A 52 -4.35 8.00 -0.04
CA LEU A 52 -4.94 7.90 1.28
C LEU A 52 -6.46 7.71 1.19
N HIS A 53 -7.14 8.51 0.35
CA HIS A 53 -8.57 8.34 0.12
C HIS A 53 -8.92 6.95 -0.40
N ARG A 54 -8.08 6.36 -1.25
CA ARG A 54 -8.29 4.99 -1.74
C ARG A 54 -8.14 3.95 -0.64
N TYR A 55 -7.17 4.12 0.26
CA TYR A 55 -7.02 3.25 1.42
C TYR A 55 -8.23 3.34 2.34
N GLU A 56 -8.68 4.56 2.65
CA GLU A 56 -9.86 4.81 3.49
C GLU A 56 -11.12 4.18 2.89
N ALA A 57 -11.31 4.29 1.56
CA ALA A 57 -12.45 3.67 0.88
C ALA A 57 -12.45 2.14 1.01
N LEU A 58 -11.30 1.50 0.87
CA LEU A 58 -11.20 0.04 1.03
C LEU A 58 -11.42 -0.40 2.49
N CYS A 59 -10.91 0.38 3.46
CA CYS A 59 -11.20 0.13 4.88
C CYS A 59 -12.69 0.28 5.20
N ASP A 60 -13.38 1.23 4.58
CA ASP A 60 -14.81 1.42 4.74
C ASP A 60 -15.62 0.29 4.11
N GLU A 61 -15.21 -0.21 2.93
CA GLU A 61 -15.81 -1.38 2.28
C GLU A 61 -15.69 -2.64 3.16
N ASP A 62 -14.51 -2.91 3.72
CA ASP A 62 -14.30 -4.04 4.62
C ASP A 62 -15.11 -3.93 5.92
N ARG A 63 -15.30 -2.71 6.44
CA ARG A 63 -16.11 -2.47 7.64
C ARG A 63 -17.61 -2.65 7.39
N ILE A 64 -18.10 -2.37 6.19
CA ILE A 64 -19.51 -2.58 5.82
C ILE A 64 -19.77 -4.06 5.49
N ALA A 65 -18.77 -4.76 4.97
CA ALA A 65 -18.87 -6.18 4.59
C ALA A 65 -18.69 -7.17 5.76
N ALA A 66 -18.16 -6.72 6.90
CA ALA A 66 -17.97 -7.49 8.14
C ALA A 66 -19.19 -7.43 9.08
#